data_AF-A0A7W0P3P0-F1
#
_entry.id   AF-A0A7W0P3P0-F1
#
_cell.length_a   1.000
_cell.length_b   1.000
_cell.length_c   1.000
_cell.angle_alpha   90.00
_cell.angle_beta   90.00
_cell.angle_gamma   90.00
#
_symmetry.space_group_name_H-M   'P 1'
#
loop_
_entity.id
_entity.type
_entity.pdbx_description
1 polymer ?
#
loop_
_entity_poly.entity_id
_entity_poly.type
_entity_poly.pdbx_seq_one_letter_code
_entity_poly.pdbx_strand_id
1 'polypeptide(L)'
;MPAGRVLVVILVTLLVWTVLYAPTMKRAAEASPLGVRRTVSLAVLAPLAAVSDWIGISELANTIERAVGRDPGKPGGAFVPPPEDIPVTPEEPDEDANGEGGPNGDGDGSTAEEDPIRAPSPSRKLRVAIVGDSLAAGLGYFAERVFRPRLVKVSRQGRISTGLARYDYFNWPFTMRRIVSSFDPDLVIVMLGENDHQSLQSVRGERVAQIGTPQWPAGYRGRVLKMMEIATSDGAKVVWAGLPISADLGLREHSRRQNDIYEFAASITDNAAYFDSWERFREPRAGYTAYFREGRQVILIREGDGLHFNAIGYTILAREIAKLAVEEFGLSPRTFDVAL
;
A
#
# COMPACT_ATOMS: atom_id res chain seq x y z
N MET A 1 25.84 30.40 -16.30
CA MET A 1 26.86 29.84 -15.37
C MET A 1 27.61 28.72 -16.10
N PRO A 2 28.94 28.62 -15.99
CA PRO A 2 29.67 27.47 -16.56
C PRO A 2 29.23 26.18 -15.85
N ALA A 3 29.01 25.09 -16.61
CA ALA A 3 28.43 23.84 -16.14
C ALA A 3 29.12 23.24 -14.88
N GLY A 4 30.44 23.43 -14.75
CA GLY A 4 31.18 23.01 -13.56
C GLY A 4 30.77 23.73 -12.27
N ARG A 5 30.35 25.00 -12.33
CA ARG A 5 29.85 25.73 -11.15
C ARG A 5 28.48 25.24 -10.72
N VAL A 6 27.63 24.85 -11.68
CA VAL A 6 26.31 24.28 -11.39
C VAL A 6 26.45 22.93 -10.68
N LEU A 7 27.37 22.08 -11.15
CA LEU A 7 27.65 20.78 -10.50
C LEU A 7 28.16 20.96 -9.07
N VAL A 8 29.08 21.89 -8.83
CA VAL A 8 29.61 22.17 -7.49
C VAL A 8 28.50 22.68 -6.56
N VAL A 9 27.63 23.58 -7.04
CA VAL A 9 26.49 24.08 -6.25
C VAL A 9 25.53 22.95 -5.88
N ILE A 10 25.21 22.05 -6.82
CA ILE A 10 24.37 20.88 -6.55
C ILE A 10 25.01 19.98 -5.49
N LEU A 11 26.30 19.66 -5.63
CA LEU A 11 27.01 18.81 -4.67
C LEU A 11 27.07 19.42 -3.27
N VAL A 12 27.36 20.71 -3.17
CA VAL A 12 27.38 21.42 -1.88
C VAL A 12 25.98 21.47 -1.27
N THR A 13 24.95 21.72 -2.07
CA THR A 13 23.55 21.77 -1.58
C THR A 13 23.10 20.40 -1.06
N LEU A 14 23.41 19.32 -1.78
CA LEU A 14 23.12 17.96 -1.34
C LEU A 14 23.88 17.58 -0.06
N LEU A 15 25.15 17.99 0.05
CA LEU A 15 25.97 17.75 1.24
C LEU A 15 25.40 18.49 2.46
N VAL A 16 25.07 19.77 2.31
CA VAL A 16 24.45 20.59 3.37
C VAL A 16 23.10 20.01 3.77
N TRP A 17 22.25 19.63 2.81
CA TRP A 17 20.96 19.02 3.07
C TRP A 17 21.09 17.70 3.84
N THR A 18 22.07 16.86 3.46
CA THR A 18 22.34 15.58 4.12
C THR A 18 22.76 15.79 5.58
N VAL A 19 23.60 16.78 5.87
CA VAL A 19 24.05 17.08 7.25
C VAL A 19 22.91 17.66 8.10
N LEU A 20 22.09 18.55 7.53
CA LEU A 20 20.93 19.14 8.22
C LEU A 20 19.88 18.09 8.58
N TYR A 21 19.60 17.14 7.69
CA TYR A 21 18.56 16.12 7.88
C TYR A 21 19.09 14.77 8.37
N ALA A 22 20.40 14.63 8.64
CA ALA A 22 21.02 13.38 9.08
C ALA A 22 20.32 12.73 10.29
N PRO A 23 19.90 13.46 11.35
CA PRO A 23 19.19 12.86 12.49
C PRO A 23 17.81 12.30 12.09
N THR A 24 17.07 13.00 11.25
CA THR A 24 15.76 12.56 10.74
C THR A 24 15.92 11.36 9.81
N MET A 25 16.91 11.38 8.92
CA MET A 25 17.25 10.27 8.03
C MET A 25 17.76 9.03 8.79
N LYS A 26 18.56 9.22 9.84
CA LYS A 26 19.02 8.13 10.72
C LYS A 26 17.84 7.43 11.36
N ARG A 27 16.90 8.17 11.91
CA ARG A 27 15.70 7.59 12.54
C ARG A 27 14.80 6.91 11.51
N ALA A 28 14.67 7.48 10.31
CA ALA A 28 14.01 6.81 9.19
C ALA A 28 14.69 5.47 8.86
N ALA A 29 16.02 5.44 8.83
CA ALA A 29 16.79 4.21 8.63
C ALA A 29 16.64 3.23 9.80
N GLU A 30 16.57 3.69 11.05
CA GLU A 30 16.29 2.85 12.23
C GLU A 30 14.88 2.25 12.20
N ALA A 31 13.93 2.98 11.61
CA ALA A 31 12.56 2.52 11.45
C ALA A 31 12.36 1.61 10.22
N SER A 32 13.27 1.66 9.26
CA SER A 32 13.22 0.83 8.05
C SER A 32 13.39 -0.67 8.35
N PRO A 33 12.96 -1.56 7.43
CA PRO A 33 13.11 -3.00 7.56
C PRO A 33 14.56 -3.42 7.82
N LEU A 34 14.74 -4.56 8.50
CA LEU A 34 16.06 -5.15 8.69
C LEU A 34 16.61 -5.60 7.33
N GLY A 35 17.87 -5.27 7.06
CA GLY A 35 18.52 -5.64 5.80
C GLY A 35 19.75 -4.79 5.52
N VAL A 36 20.46 -5.14 4.43
CA VAL A 36 21.72 -4.48 4.03
C VAL A 36 21.54 -2.97 3.85
N ARG A 37 20.43 -2.55 3.23
CA ARG A 37 20.11 -1.13 3.00
C ARG A 37 20.06 -0.35 4.31
N ARG A 38 19.37 -0.87 5.33
CA ARG A 38 19.30 -0.25 6.66
C ARG A 38 20.68 -0.19 7.30
N THR A 39 21.42 -1.30 7.29
CA THR A 39 22.76 -1.37 7.90
C THR A 39 23.72 -0.36 7.30
N VAL A 40 23.78 -0.27 5.95
CA VAL A 40 24.62 0.70 5.25
C VAL A 40 24.14 2.13 5.52
N SER A 41 22.83 2.37 5.47
CA SER A 41 22.26 3.69 5.78
C SER A 41 22.64 4.13 7.19
N LEU A 42 22.55 3.24 8.18
CA LEU A 42 22.93 3.54 9.56
C LEU A 42 24.44 3.73 9.72
N ALA A 43 25.28 2.97 9.01
CA ALA A 43 26.73 3.15 9.04
C ALA A 43 27.17 4.53 8.54
N VAL A 44 26.45 5.09 7.57
CA VAL A 44 26.70 6.44 7.03
C VAL A 44 26.03 7.52 7.87
N LEU A 45 24.76 7.33 8.24
CA LEU A 45 23.95 8.35 8.90
C LEU A 45 24.23 8.50 10.39
N ALA A 46 24.66 7.43 11.08
CA ALA A 46 25.01 7.51 12.50
C ALA A 46 26.13 8.51 12.81
N PRO A 47 27.30 8.48 12.15
CA PRO A 47 28.35 9.46 12.41
C PRO A 47 27.94 10.88 11.99
N LEU A 48 27.20 11.04 10.88
CA LEU A 48 26.71 12.34 10.42
C LEU A 48 25.69 12.96 11.39
N ALA A 49 24.77 12.16 11.92
CA ALA A 49 23.81 12.61 12.92
C ALA A 49 24.53 13.02 14.22
N ALA A 50 25.52 12.25 14.67
CA ALA A 50 26.32 12.59 15.85
C ALA A 50 27.06 13.94 15.70
N VAL A 51 27.61 14.22 14.52
CA VAL A 51 28.25 15.52 14.23
C VAL A 51 27.23 16.65 14.16
N SER A 52 26.07 16.42 13.54
CA SER A 52 24.98 17.40 13.44
C SER A 52 24.44 17.79 14.83
N ASP A 53 24.26 16.80 15.70
CA ASP A 53 23.85 16.98 17.09
C ASP A 53 24.92 17.74 17.89
N TRP A 54 26.21 17.40 17.70
CA TRP A 54 27.32 18.06 18.39
C TRP A 54 27.46 19.55 18.04
N ILE A 55 27.19 19.93 16.79
CA ILE A 55 27.28 21.32 16.31
C ILE A 55 25.97 22.11 16.57
N GLY A 56 24.91 21.44 17.06
CA GLY A 56 23.62 22.08 17.35
C GLY A 56 22.78 22.40 16.12
N ILE A 57 23.17 21.89 14.94
CA ILE A 57 22.44 22.04 13.68
C ILE A 57 21.07 21.35 13.77
N SER A 58 21.00 20.26 14.53
CA SER A 58 19.78 19.49 14.74
C SER A 58 18.68 20.29 15.41
N GLU A 59 18.99 21.21 16.34
CA GLU A 59 17.97 22.06 16.99
C GLU A 59 17.34 23.08 16.03
N LEU A 60 18.14 23.62 15.10
CA LEU A 60 17.65 24.49 14.04
C LEU A 60 16.71 23.72 13.09
N ALA A 61 17.12 22.53 12.65
CA ALA A 61 16.30 21.66 11.81
C ALA A 61 15.00 21.25 12.51
N ASN A 62 15.07 20.87 13.79
CA ASN A 62 13.92 20.49 14.62
C ASN A 62 12.92 21.64 14.78
N THR A 63 13.40 22.88 14.83
CA THR A 63 12.56 24.08 14.91
C THR A 63 11.82 24.33 13.60
N ILE A 64 12.50 24.17 12.46
CA ILE A 64 11.89 24.26 11.12
C ILE A 64 10.86 23.14 10.92
N GLU A 65 11.17 21.91 11.34
CA GLU A 65 10.24 20.79 11.26
C GLU A 65 8.98 21.03 12.09
N ARG A 66 9.11 21.53 13.33
CA ARG A 66 7.98 21.94 14.18
C ARG A 66 7.12 23.03 13.55
N ALA A 67 7.75 24.03 12.92
CA ALA A 67 7.04 25.12 12.24
C ALA A 67 6.22 24.63 11.02
N VAL A 68 6.59 23.50 10.41
CA VAL A 68 5.88 22.86 9.30
C VAL A 68 4.93 21.75 9.81
N GLY A 69 4.69 21.67 11.12
CA GLY A 69 3.77 20.70 11.73
C GLY A 69 4.31 19.26 11.81
N ARG A 70 5.62 19.07 11.66
CA ARG A 70 6.29 17.77 11.82
C ARG A 70 6.85 17.62 13.23
N ASP A 71 6.83 16.38 13.72
CA ASP A 71 7.39 16.03 15.03
C ASP A 71 8.86 15.58 14.88
N PRO A 72 9.81 16.42 15.32
CA PRO A 72 11.24 16.13 15.21
C PRO A 72 11.69 15.05 16.20
N GLY A 73 10.81 14.42 16.99
CA GLY A 73 11.08 13.24 17.81
C GLY A 73 10.79 11.92 17.10
N LYS A 74 10.09 11.94 15.96
CA LYS A 74 9.66 10.75 15.23
C LYS A 74 10.57 10.43 14.03
N PRO A 75 10.69 9.15 13.63
CA PRO A 75 11.36 8.80 12.39
C PRO A 75 10.62 9.50 11.24
N GLY A 76 11.26 10.49 10.63
CA GLY A 76 10.73 11.16 9.47
C GLY A 76 10.69 10.17 8.32
N GLY A 77 9.51 9.67 7.98
CA GLY A 77 9.32 8.91 6.75
C GLY A 77 9.89 9.71 5.57
N ALA A 78 10.47 9.02 4.60
CA ALA A 78 10.91 9.63 3.36
C ALA A 78 9.83 10.59 2.84
N PHE A 79 10.24 11.75 2.31
CA PHE A 79 9.38 12.69 1.58
C PHE A 79 8.27 11.92 0.87
N VAL A 80 7.05 12.08 1.35
CA VAL A 80 5.84 11.62 0.68
C VAL A 80 5.66 12.61 -0.46
N PRO A 81 5.95 12.23 -1.72
CA PRO A 81 5.41 13.02 -2.81
C PRO A 81 3.90 13.07 -2.58
N PRO A 82 3.25 14.22 -2.77
CA PRO A 82 1.81 14.28 -2.67
C PRO A 82 1.24 13.09 -3.44
N PRO A 83 0.27 12.33 -2.89
CA PRO A 83 -0.49 11.43 -3.72
C PRO A 83 -1.21 12.29 -4.77
N GLU A 84 -0.62 12.47 -5.94
CA GLU A 84 -1.37 12.81 -7.15
C GLU A 84 -1.99 11.49 -7.64
N ASP A 85 -3.31 11.30 -7.67
CA ASP A 85 -4.40 12.27 -7.57
C ASP A 85 -5.49 11.81 -6.57
N ILE A 86 -5.81 12.66 -5.59
CA ILE A 86 -7.22 12.87 -5.23
C ILE A 86 -7.64 14.14 -5.97
N PRO A 87 -8.28 14.05 -7.15
CA PRO A 87 -9.05 15.15 -7.67
C PRO A 87 -10.20 15.37 -6.67
N VAL A 88 -10.15 16.47 -5.94
CA VAL A 88 -11.34 17.07 -5.34
C VAL A 88 -12.18 17.53 -6.53
N THR A 89 -13.27 16.84 -6.81
CA THR A 89 -14.28 17.36 -7.73
C THR A 89 -14.75 18.71 -7.16
N PRO A 90 -14.77 19.81 -7.93
CA PRO A 90 -15.50 20.99 -7.50
C PRO A 90 -16.95 20.59 -7.22
N GLU A 91 -17.47 20.92 -6.03
CA GLU A 91 -18.91 20.89 -5.78
C GLU A 91 -19.57 21.85 -6.78
N GLU A 92 -20.29 21.31 -7.76
CA GLU A 92 -21.38 22.08 -8.38
C GLU A 92 -22.58 22.02 -7.43
N PRO A 93 -23.32 23.13 -7.26
CA PRO A 93 -24.43 23.17 -6.33
C PRO A 93 -25.62 22.42 -6.93
N ASP A 94 -26.09 21.38 -6.25
CA ASP A 94 -27.40 20.77 -6.51
C ASP A 94 -28.50 21.75 -6.07
N GLU A 95 -29.01 22.52 -7.04
CA GLU A 95 -30.39 23.00 -7.01
C GLU A 95 -31.31 21.78 -7.20
N ASP A 96 -31.95 21.32 -6.13
CA ASP A 96 -33.42 21.31 -6.03
C ASP A 96 -33.87 20.53 -4.80
N ALA A 97 -34.30 21.29 -3.80
CA ALA A 97 -35.15 20.82 -2.73
C ALA A 97 -36.58 20.63 -3.26
N ASN A 98 -37.15 19.43 -3.11
CA ASN A 98 -38.50 19.20 -2.56
C ASN A 98 -38.94 17.73 -2.69
N GLY A 99 -39.47 17.18 -1.61
CA GLY A 99 -40.18 15.89 -1.60
C GLY A 99 -40.41 15.36 -0.19
N GLU A 100 -41.60 15.64 0.35
CA GLU A 100 -42.07 15.38 1.72
C GLU A 100 -42.38 13.88 2.04
N GLY A 101 -42.33 13.55 3.35
CA GLY A 101 -43.19 12.60 4.10
C GLY A 101 -43.29 11.14 3.63
N GLY A 102 -42.96 10.10 4.41
CA GLY A 102 -43.37 9.77 5.78
C GLY A 102 -43.19 8.24 6.03
N PRO A 103 -43.43 7.73 7.25
CA PRO A 103 -42.77 6.53 7.79
C PRO A 103 -43.67 5.27 7.84
N ASN A 104 -43.09 4.06 7.82
CA ASN A 104 -43.40 2.92 8.74
C ASN A 104 -42.83 1.56 8.32
N GLY A 105 -42.45 0.79 9.34
CA GLY A 105 -42.46 -0.69 9.43
C GLY A 105 -41.38 -1.42 8.64
N ASP A 106 -40.84 -2.56 9.05
CA ASP A 106 -40.90 -3.36 10.28
C ASP A 106 -39.73 -4.35 10.11
N GLY A 107 -39.16 -4.82 11.23
CA GLY A 107 -38.03 -5.73 11.21
C GLY A 107 -38.35 -7.04 10.49
N ASP A 108 -37.48 -7.39 9.55
CA ASP A 108 -37.25 -8.78 9.16
C ASP A 108 -35.75 -8.98 8.96
N GLY A 109 -35.25 -10.13 9.40
CA GLY A 109 -33.85 -10.50 9.35
C GLY A 109 -33.38 -10.62 7.92
N SER A 110 -32.77 -9.55 7.41
CA SER A 110 -32.07 -9.57 6.13
C SER A 110 -30.79 -10.39 6.29
N THR A 111 -30.80 -11.61 5.76
CA THR A 111 -29.60 -12.16 5.13
C THR A 111 -29.09 -11.08 4.19
N ALA A 112 -27.95 -10.46 4.54
CA ALA A 112 -27.34 -9.42 3.74
C ALA A 112 -27.08 -9.98 2.34
N GLU A 113 -27.97 -9.69 1.39
CA GLU A 113 -27.62 -9.74 -0.01
C GLU A 113 -26.51 -8.70 -0.16
N GLU A 114 -25.27 -9.16 -0.30
CA GLU A 114 -24.14 -8.27 -0.49
C GLU A 114 -24.39 -7.42 -1.73
N ASP A 115 -24.55 -6.10 -1.53
CA ASP A 115 -24.79 -5.18 -2.63
C ASP A 115 -23.65 -5.31 -3.67
N PRO A 116 -23.96 -5.52 -4.96
CA PRO A 116 -22.93 -5.69 -5.99
C PRO A 116 -22.12 -4.41 -6.17
N ILE A 117 -20.87 -4.54 -6.64
CA ILE A 117 -20.09 -3.36 -7.05
C ILE A 117 -20.89 -2.57 -8.07
N ARG A 118 -20.97 -1.26 -7.84
CA ARG A 118 -21.66 -0.31 -8.71
C ARG A 118 -21.22 -0.45 -10.17
N ALA A 119 -22.20 -0.52 -11.07
CA ALA A 119 -21.95 -0.48 -12.51
C ALA A 119 -21.48 0.92 -12.94
N PRO A 120 -20.33 1.07 -13.61
CA PRO A 120 -19.81 2.38 -13.98
C PRO A 120 -20.38 2.93 -15.29
N SER A 121 -20.37 4.26 -15.38
CA SER A 121 -20.64 5.02 -16.60
C SER A 121 -19.55 6.08 -16.82
N PRO A 122 -19.47 6.71 -18.00
CA PRO A 122 -18.53 7.81 -18.22
C PRO A 122 -18.70 9.01 -17.27
N SER A 123 -19.94 9.30 -16.85
CA SER A 123 -20.25 10.37 -15.89
C SER A 123 -20.06 9.95 -14.43
N ARG A 124 -20.15 8.65 -14.14
CA ARG A 124 -19.96 8.09 -12.79
C ARG A 124 -19.00 6.90 -12.87
N LYS A 125 -17.71 7.19 -12.99
CA LYS A 125 -16.65 6.17 -13.10
C LYS A 125 -16.55 5.33 -11.83
N LEU A 126 -16.20 4.06 -11.97
CA LEU A 126 -15.79 3.18 -10.87
C LEU A 126 -14.50 3.72 -10.25
N ARG A 127 -14.41 3.76 -8.92
CA ARG A 127 -13.27 4.28 -8.17
C ARG A 127 -12.52 3.10 -7.57
N VAL A 128 -11.30 2.88 -8.07
CA VAL A 128 -10.44 1.77 -7.62
C VAL A 128 -9.26 2.36 -6.88
N ALA A 129 -9.12 2.07 -5.59
CA ALA A 129 -7.95 2.44 -4.80
C ALA A 129 -6.98 1.26 -4.70
N ILE A 130 -5.71 1.46 -5.02
CA ILE A 130 -4.66 0.43 -4.93
C ILE A 130 -3.70 0.81 -3.81
N VAL A 131 -3.67 0.01 -2.75
CA VAL A 131 -3.13 0.36 -1.43
C VAL A 131 -2.09 -0.67 -1.00
N GLY A 132 -0.94 -0.22 -0.49
CA GLY A 132 0.06 -1.12 0.10
C GLY A 132 1.49 -0.69 -0.15
N ASP A 133 2.43 -1.63 -0.14
CA ASP A 133 3.87 -1.35 -0.15
C ASP A 133 4.45 -1.16 -1.58
N SER A 134 5.70 -1.57 -1.83
CA SER A 134 6.31 -1.48 -3.17
C SER A 134 5.62 -2.36 -4.20
N LEU A 135 5.03 -3.50 -3.78
CA LEU A 135 4.27 -4.37 -4.66
C LEU A 135 2.98 -3.68 -5.13
N ALA A 136 2.25 -3.04 -4.21
CA ALA A 136 1.08 -2.23 -4.57
C ALA A 136 1.44 -0.98 -5.40
N ALA A 137 2.61 -0.37 -5.16
CA ALA A 137 3.06 0.76 -5.98
C ALA A 137 3.27 0.34 -7.46
N GLY A 138 3.91 -0.81 -7.69
CA GLY A 138 4.04 -1.39 -9.02
C GLY A 138 2.69 -1.77 -9.63
N LEU A 139 1.85 -2.48 -8.87
CA LEU A 139 0.51 -2.87 -9.29
C LEU A 139 -0.32 -1.64 -9.71
N GLY A 140 -0.32 -0.59 -8.89
CA GLY A 140 -1.06 0.63 -9.15
C GLY A 140 -0.66 1.31 -10.44
N TYR A 141 0.64 1.36 -10.74
CA TYR A 141 1.15 1.97 -11.97
C TYR A 141 0.70 1.21 -13.23
N PHE A 142 0.70 -0.12 -13.20
CA PHE A 142 0.33 -0.92 -14.37
C PHE A 142 -1.16 -1.25 -14.44
N ALA A 143 -1.92 -1.12 -13.35
CA ALA A 143 -3.37 -1.27 -13.34
C ALA A 143 -4.07 -0.23 -14.22
N GLU A 144 -3.49 0.96 -14.42
CA GLU A 144 -4.00 1.97 -15.37
C GLU A 144 -3.98 1.50 -16.83
N ARG A 145 -3.15 0.49 -17.17
CA ARG A 145 -3.16 -0.15 -18.50
C ARG A 145 -4.26 -1.19 -18.65
N VAL A 146 -4.78 -1.69 -17.52
CA VAL A 146 -5.78 -2.76 -17.47
C VAL A 146 -7.17 -2.17 -17.33
N PHE A 147 -7.36 -1.21 -16.41
CA PHE A 147 -8.63 -0.54 -16.21
C PHE A 147 -8.86 0.55 -17.25
N ARG A 148 -10.06 0.57 -17.84
CA ARG A 148 -10.41 1.51 -18.91
C ARG A 148 -10.66 2.91 -18.35
N PRO A 149 -9.86 3.94 -18.69
CA PRO A 149 -9.97 5.27 -18.08
C PRO A 149 -11.31 5.97 -18.33
N ARG A 150 -12.06 5.55 -19.36
CA ARG A 150 -13.43 6.05 -19.62
C ARG A 150 -14.44 5.61 -18.56
N LEU A 151 -14.21 4.47 -17.91
CA LEU A 151 -15.14 3.88 -16.94
C LEU A 151 -14.56 3.79 -15.53
N VAL A 152 -13.24 3.89 -15.38
CA VAL A 152 -12.56 3.68 -14.11
C VAL A 152 -11.63 4.85 -13.81
N LYS A 153 -11.61 5.27 -12.55
CA LYS A 153 -10.64 6.17 -11.95
C LYS A 153 -9.80 5.35 -10.98
N VAL A 154 -8.50 5.22 -11.25
CA VAL A 154 -7.57 4.49 -10.40
C VAL A 154 -6.87 5.50 -9.48
N SER A 155 -6.82 5.21 -8.18
CA SER A 155 -6.02 5.96 -7.20
C SER A 155 -4.84 5.11 -6.74
N ARG A 156 -3.62 5.57 -7.01
CA ARG A 156 -2.38 4.87 -6.70
C ARG A 156 -1.88 5.29 -5.32
N GLN A 157 -2.21 4.50 -4.30
CA GLN A 157 -1.88 4.77 -2.90
C GLN A 157 -0.70 3.92 -2.40
N GLY A 158 0.09 3.33 -3.31
CA GLY A 158 1.26 2.54 -2.95
C GLY A 158 2.37 3.36 -2.28
N ARG A 159 2.88 2.87 -1.14
CA ARG A 159 3.98 3.49 -0.41
C ARG A 159 5.10 2.52 -0.10
N ILE A 160 6.19 2.68 -0.85
CA ILE A 160 7.40 1.85 -0.77
C ILE A 160 7.97 1.80 0.66
N SER A 161 8.47 0.61 1.05
CA SER A 161 9.11 0.34 2.33
C SER A 161 8.19 0.48 3.55
N THR A 162 6.86 0.39 3.38
CA THR A 162 5.88 0.42 4.46
C THR A 162 5.23 -0.95 4.66
N GLY A 163 4.48 -1.10 5.76
CA GLY A 163 3.73 -2.30 6.07
C GLY A 163 2.94 -2.12 7.36
N LEU A 164 2.25 -3.17 7.81
CA LEU A 164 1.43 -3.14 9.01
C LEU A 164 2.20 -3.38 10.29
N ALA A 165 3.47 -3.77 10.29
CA ALA A 165 4.23 -4.02 11.51
C ALA A 165 4.63 -2.72 12.24
N ARG A 166 4.88 -1.62 11.52
CA ARG A 166 5.47 -0.39 12.06
C ARG A 166 4.54 0.82 11.92
N TYR A 167 3.53 0.92 12.78
CA TYR A 167 2.61 2.07 12.77
C TYR A 167 3.27 3.39 13.18
N ASP A 168 4.41 3.33 13.86
CA ASP A 168 5.29 4.46 14.13
C ASP A 168 5.99 4.99 12.86
N TYR A 169 6.22 4.12 11.88
CA TYR A 169 6.84 4.47 10.60
C TYR A 169 5.80 4.93 9.56
N PHE A 170 4.72 4.15 9.40
CA PHE A 170 3.61 4.52 8.53
C PHE A 170 2.29 3.94 9.05
N ASN A 171 1.31 4.81 9.27
CA ASN A 171 0.02 4.42 9.84
C ASN A 171 -1.01 4.13 8.74
N TRP A 172 -0.97 2.91 8.21
CA TRP A 172 -1.93 2.44 7.20
C TRP A 172 -3.41 2.56 7.61
N PRO A 173 -3.83 2.21 8.85
CA PRO A 173 -5.23 2.42 9.27
C PRO A 173 -5.69 3.87 9.16
N PHE A 174 -4.84 4.82 9.56
CA PHE A 174 -5.14 6.25 9.42
C PHE A 174 -5.23 6.65 7.94
N THR A 175 -4.29 6.20 7.11
CA THR A 175 -4.30 6.46 5.67
C THR A 175 -5.52 5.86 4.98
N MET A 176 -5.91 4.62 5.32
CA MET A 176 -7.07 3.96 4.74
C MET A 176 -8.37 4.71 5.06
N ARG A 177 -8.55 5.20 6.30
CA ARG A 177 -9.71 6.06 6.63
C ARG A 177 -9.79 7.29 5.75
N ARG A 178 -8.65 7.92 5.46
CA ARG A 178 -8.60 9.09 4.57
C ARG A 178 -8.93 8.73 3.12
N ILE A 179 -8.46 7.58 2.65
CA ILE A 179 -8.81 7.07 1.31
C ILE A 179 -10.32 6.86 1.23
N VAL A 180 -10.90 6.15 2.22
CA VAL A 180 -12.34 5.91 2.29
C VAL A 180 -13.12 7.23 2.33
N SER A 181 -12.80 8.14 3.25
CA SER A 181 -13.55 9.40 3.39
C SER A 181 -13.41 10.38 2.22
N SER A 182 -12.26 10.39 1.52
CA SER A 182 -11.95 11.42 0.53
C SER A 182 -12.03 10.95 -0.92
N PHE A 183 -11.79 9.66 -1.16
CA PHE A 183 -11.91 9.07 -2.49
C PHE A 183 -13.19 8.25 -2.62
N ASP A 184 -13.70 7.71 -1.51
CA ASP A 184 -14.92 6.88 -1.45
C ASP A 184 -14.83 5.73 -2.47
N PRO A 185 -13.87 4.78 -2.30
CA PRO A 185 -13.62 3.75 -3.30
C PRO A 185 -14.82 2.80 -3.45
N ASP A 186 -15.10 2.35 -4.67
CA ASP A 186 -16.02 1.22 -4.90
C ASP A 186 -15.28 -0.12 -4.74
N LEU A 187 -13.98 -0.13 -5.08
CA LEU A 187 -13.09 -1.28 -4.94
C LEU A 187 -11.74 -0.83 -4.36
N VAL A 188 -11.28 -1.52 -3.33
CA VAL A 188 -9.95 -1.36 -2.74
C VAL A 188 -9.15 -2.63 -3.00
N ILE A 189 -8.03 -2.50 -3.72
CA ILE A 189 -7.08 -3.58 -3.93
C ILE A 189 -5.91 -3.37 -2.98
N VAL A 190 -5.70 -4.31 -2.07
CA VAL A 190 -4.63 -4.25 -1.07
C VAL A 190 -3.53 -5.23 -1.42
N MET A 191 -2.26 -4.80 -1.44
CA MET A 191 -1.10 -5.68 -1.56
C MET A 191 0.05 -5.17 -0.71
N LEU A 192 0.25 -5.81 0.45
CA LEU A 192 1.22 -5.35 1.44
C LEU A 192 1.74 -6.50 2.30
N GLY A 193 2.91 -6.31 2.90
CA GLY A 193 3.43 -7.18 3.95
C GLY A 193 4.89 -7.58 3.77
N GLU A 194 5.52 -7.22 2.66
CA GLU A 194 6.92 -7.55 2.36
C GLU A 194 7.86 -7.00 3.44
N ASN A 195 7.53 -5.85 3.98
CA ASN A 195 8.32 -5.12 4.98
C ASN A 195 8.00 -5.52 6.43
N ASP A 196 7.08 -6.47 6.64
CA ASP A 196 6.52 -6.76 7.96
C ASP A 196 7.21 -7.90 8.71
N HIS A 197 8.33 -8.41 8.18
CA HIS A 197 9.21 -9.36 8.86
C HIS A 197 10.02 -8.71 10.00
N GLN A 198 9.31 -8.03 10.91
CA GLN A 198 9.84 -7.34 12.08
C GLN A 198 8.80 -7.26 13.20
N SER A 199 9.22 -6.81 14.39
CA SER A 199 8.31 -6.70 15.54
C SER A 199 7.22 -5.66 15.33
N LEU A 200 6.03 -5.92 15.89
CA LEU A 200 4.91 -4.99 15.84
C LEU A 200 5.17 -3.81 16.77
N GLN A 201 5.02 -2.60 16.25
CA GLN A 201 5.13 -1.35 17.00
C GLN A 201 3.83 -0.55 16.95
N SER A 202 3.50 0.12 18.05
CA SER A 202 2.37 1.05 18.14
C SER A 202 2.67 2.34 17.37
N VAL A 203 1.69 3.24 17.26
CA VAL A 203 1.88 4.58 16.67
C VAL A 203 2.90 5.44 17.44
N ARG A 204 3.22 5.08 18.68
CA ARG A 204 4.22 5.74 19.53
C ARG A 204 5.59 5.07 19.50
N GLY A 205 5.76 4.01 18.69
CA GLY A 205 7.01 3.23 18.61
C GLY A 205 7.18 2.19 19.72
N GLU A 206 6.17 2.00 20.57
CA GLU A 206 6.21 1.00 21.62
C GLU A 206 6.03 -0.40 21.02
N ARG A 207 6.82 -1.37 21.49
CA ARG A 207 6.73 -2.75 21.01
C ARG A 207 5.44 -3.41 21.50
N VAL A 208 4.55 -3.75 20.58
CA VAL A 208 3.28 -4.43 20.83
C VAL A 208 3.48 -5.95 20.86
N ALA A 209 4.25 -6.49 19.92
CA ALA A 209 4.58 -7.91 19.88
C ALA A 209 5.95 -8.12 19.25
N GLN A 210 6.74 -9.02 19.84
CA GLN A 210 8.06 -9.37 19.33
C GLN A 210 7.95 -10.37 18.19
N ILE A 211 8.67 -10.14 17.08
CA ILE A 211 8.71 -11.11 15.99
C ILE A 211 9.25 -12.47 16.47
N GLY A 212 8.66 -13.55 15.98
CA GLY A 212 9.00 -14.92 16.36
C GLY A 212 8.28 -15.42 17.63
N THR A 213 7.50 -14.56 18.29
CA THR A 213 6.69 -14.97 19.45
C THR A 213 5.26 -15.33 19.05
N PRO A 214 4.54 -16.17 19.83
CA PRO A 214 3.14 -16.52 19.56
C PRO A 214 2.17 -15.33 19.52
N GLN A 215 2.53 -14.21 20.15
CA GLN A 215 1.75 -12.98 20.16
C GLN A 215 1.77 -12.25 18.81
N TRP A 216 2.82 -12.46 18.01
CA TRP A 216 2.99 -11.74 16.74
C TRP A 216 1.91 -12.09 15.71
N PRO A 217 1.60 -13.38 15.41
CA PRO A 217 0.55 -13.71 14.46
C PRO A 217 -0.83 -13.18 14.87
N ALA A 218 -1.17 -13.26 16.17
CA ALA A 218 -2.43 -12.73 16.68
C ALA A 218 -2.52 -11.20 16.54
N GLY A 219 -1.45 -10.49 16.89
CA GLY A 219 -1.36 -9.04 16.74
C GLY A 219 -1.40 -8.60 15.28
N TYR A 220 -0.71 -9.32 14.40
CA TYR A 220 -0.68 -9.01 12.96
C TYR A 220 -2.04 -9.27 12.30
N ARG A 221 -2.70 -10.39 12.62
CA ARG A 221 -4.08 -10.67 12.19
C ARG A 221 -5.04 -9.58 12.61
N GLY A 222 -4.95 -9.08 13.85
CA GLY A 222 -5.76 -7.95 14.30
C GLY A 222 -5.55 -6.69 13.46
N ARG A 223 -4.32 -6.44 12.97
CA ARG A 223 -4.02 -5.30 12.09
C ARG A 223 -4.58 -5.48 10.67
N VAL A 224 -4.55 -6.70 10.14
CA VAL A 224 -5.16 -7.03 8.83
C VAL A 224 -6.67 -6.88 8.89
N LEU A 225 -7.32 -7.47 9.89
CA LEU A 225 -8.77 -7.33 10.12
C LEU A 225 -9.16 -5.87 10.25
N LYS A 226 -8.40 -5.08 11.03
CA LYS A 226 -8.70 -3.65 11.17
C LYS A 226 -8.56 -2.87 9.87
N MET A 227 -7.62 -3.26 9.01
CA MET A 227 -7.47 -2.64 7.69
C MET A 227 -8.65 -2.97 6.77
N MET A 228 -9.10 -4.22 6.75
CA MET A 228 -10.27 -4.64 5.97
C MET A 228 -11.54 -3.94 6.47
N GLU A 229 -11.78 -3.95 7.78
CA GLU A 229 -12.92 -3.27 8.42
C GLU A 229 -12.98 -1.78 8.07
N ILE A 230 -11.84 -1.08 8.09
CA ILE A 230 -11.80 0.33 7.68
C ILE A 230 -12.09 0.46 6.18
N ALA A 231 -11.49 -0.39 5.35
CA ALA A 231 -11.64 -0.29 3.91
C ALA A 231 -13.09 -0.56 3.45
N THR A 232 -13.81 -1.46 4.11
CA THR A 232 -15.21 -1.81 3.80
C THR A 232 -16.25 -0.93 4.50
N SER A 233 -15.82 0.00 5.37
CA SER A 233 -16.73 0.73 6.27
C SER A 233 -17.82 1.57 5.58
N ASP A 234 -17.56 2.06 4.37
CA ASP A 234 -18.53 2.81 3.55
C ASP A 234 -19.03 1.98 2.34
N GLY A 235 -19.00 0.64 2.44
CA GLY A 235 -19.56 -0.28 1.44
C GLY A 235 -18.60 -0.64 0.29
N ALA A 236 -17.36 -0.16 0.30
CA ALA A 236 -16.36 -0.58 -0.68
C ALA A 236 -16.09 -2.09 -0.60
N LYS A 237 -15.87 -2.72 -1.74
CA LYS A 237 -15.36 -4.09 -1.77
C LYS A 237 -13.83 -4.11 -1.67
N VAL A 238 -13.28 -5.14 -1.06
CA VAL A 238 -11.84 -5.31 -0.86
C VAL A 238 -11.37 -6.58 -1.55
N VAL A 239 -10.36 -6.46 -2.41
CA VAL A 239 -9.54 -7.62 -2.79
C VAL A 239 -8.19 -7.48 -2.10
N TRP A 240 -7.90 -8.40 -1.18
CA TRP A 240 -6.58 -8.52 -0.56
C TRP A 240 -5.73 -9.49 -1.36
N ALA A 241 -4.78 -8.97 -2.14
CA ALA A 241 -3.82 -9.78 -2.87
C ALA A 241 -2.71 -10.26 -1.93
N GLY A 242 -2.59 -11.58 -1.82
CA GLY A 242 -1.50 -12.23 -1.08
C GLY A 242 -0.12 -11.86 -1.64
N LEU A 243 0.90 -12.08 -0.83
CA LEU A 243 2.29 -11.92 -1.22
C LEU A 243 2.70 -13.06 -2.16
N PRO A 244 3.38 -12.78 -3.28
CA PRO A 244 3.86 -13.81 -4.18
C PRO A 244 5.02 -14.62 -3.57
N ILE A 245 5.31 -15.79 -4.14
CA ILE A 245 6.54 -16.50 -3.80
C ILE A 245 7.76 -15.64 -4.14
N SER A 246 8.66 -15.48 -3.17
CA SER A 246 10.01 -14.95 -3.35
C SER A 246 11.03 -16.05 -3.70
N ALA A 247 12.06 -15.66 -4.47
CA ALA A 247 13.27 -16.45 -4.64
C ALA A 247 14.04 -16.62 -3.32
N ASP A 248 13.91 -15.65 -2.39
CA ASP A 248 14.48 -15.73 -1.04
C ASP A 248 13.64 -16.68 -0.16
N LEU A 249 14.29 -17.74 0.34
CA LEU A 249 13.63 -18.76 1.16
C LEU A 249 13.21 -18.25 2.55
N GLY A 250 13.92 -17.28 3.12
CA GLY A 250 13.56 -16.67 4.42
C GLY A 250 12.30 -15.81 4.29
N LEU A 251 12.22 -15.01 3.23
CA LEU A 251 11.02 -14.22 2.92
C LEU A 251 9.82 -15.12 2.57
N ARG A 252 10.07 -16.28 1.95
CA ARG A 252 9.05 -17.26 1.57
C ARG A 252 8.24 -17.75 2.78
N GLU A 253 8.88 -18.30 3.81
CA GLU A 253 8.16 -18.82 4.99
C GLU A 253 7.45 -17.72 5.80
N HIS A 254 7.95 -16.50 5.75
CA HIS A 254 7.25 -15.37 6.35
C HIS A 254 5.99 -15.02 5.56
N SER A 255 6.12 -14.83 4.24
CA SER A 255 5.03 -14.46 3.34
C SER A 255 3.91 -15.50 3.33
N ARG A 256 4.24 -16.80 3.38
CA ARG A 256 3.25 -17.89 3.49
C ARG A 256 2.36 -17.73 4.74
N ARG A 257 2.98 -17.50 5.91
CA ARG A 257 2.24 -17.30 7.16
C ARG A 257 1.40 -16.02 7.17
N GLN A 258 1.86 -14.98 6.49
CA GLN A 258 1.06 -13.77 6.29
C GLN A 258 -0.14 -14.02 5.37
N ASN A 259 0.06 -14.77 4.29
CA ASN A 259 -1.01 -15.15 3.37
C ASN A 259 -2.10 -15.97 4.07
N ASP A 260 -1.74 -16.93 4.94
CA ASP A 260 -2.71 -17.67 5.76
C ASP A 260 -3.58 -16.71 6.62
N ILE A 261 -2.97 -15.63 7.14
CA ILE A 261 -3.68 -14.60 7.91
C ILE A 261 -4.59 -13.77 7.00
N TYR A 262 -4.14 -13.42 5.79
CA TYR A 262 -4.91 -12.63 4.84
C TYR A 262 -6.14 -13.38 4.34
N GLU A 263 -5.98 -14.65 3.97
CA GLU A 263 -7.06 -15.53 3.55
C GLU A 263 -8.10 -15.68 4.66
N PHE A 264 -7.66 -16.01 5.89
CA PHE A 264 -8.56 -16.10 7.03
C PHE A 264 -9.29 -14.78 7.31
N ALA A 265 -8.59 -13.64 7.25
CA ALA A 265 -9.20 -12.35 7.55
C ALA A 265 -10.25 -11.97 6.50
N ALA A 266 -9.97 -12.24 5.22
CA ALA A 266 -10.93 -12.01 4.15
C ALA A 266 -12.15 -12.92 4.29
N SER A 267 -11.97 -14.19 4.64
CA SER A 267 -13.08 -15.15 4.76
C SER A 267 -14.09 -14.85 5.87
N ILE A 268 -13.77 -13.92 6.79
CA ILE A 268 -14.66 -13.52 7.89
C ILE A 268 -15.01 -12.02 7.88
N THR A 269 -14.59 -11.29 6.85
CA THR A 269 -14.92 -9.87 6.69
C THR A 269 -15.84 -9.74 5.49
N ASP A 270 -17.08 -9.31 5.73
CA ASP A 270 -18.02 -9.01 4.65
C ASP A 270 -17.39 -8.02 3.65
N ASN A 271 -17.77 -8.14 2.36
CA ASN A 271 -17.22 -7.34 1.27
C ASN A 271 -15.71 -7.53 1.03
N ALA A 272 -15.06 -8.56 1.58
CA ALA A 272 -13.64 -8.83 1.37
C ALA A 272 -13.39 -10.21 0.71
N ALA A 273 -12.48 -10.23 -0.25
CA ALA A 273 -12.03 -11.44 -0.93
C ALA A 273 -10.50 -11.51 -0.91
N TYR A 274 -9.97 -12.73 -0.87
CA TYR A 274 -8.54 -13.00 -0.94
C TYR A 274 -8.13 -13.45 -2.34
N PHE A 275 -7.13 -12.78 -2.91
CA PHE A 275 -6.51 -13.23 -4.16
C PHE A 275 -5.18 -13.92 -3.86
N ASP A 276 -5.11 -15.22 -4.13
CA ASP A 276 -3.89 -16.00 -3.90
C ASP A 276 -2.83 -15.78 -4.98
N SER A 277 -2.10 -14.67 -4.88
CA SER A 277 -0.95 -14.38 -5.75
C SER A 277 0.16 -15.42 -5.62
N TRP A 278 0.22 -16.16 -4.51
CA TRP A 278 1.25 -17.17 -4.30
C TRP A 278 1.00 -18.37 -5.20
N GLU A 279 -0.20 -18.96 -5.09
CA GLU A 279 -0.60 -20.09 -5.91
C GLU A 279 -0.69 -19.70 -7.39
N ARG A 280 -1.21 -18.50 -7.68
CA ARG A 280 -1.42 -18.08 -9.06
C ARG A 280 -0.15 -17.97 -9.88
N PHE A 281 0.96 -17.57 -9.24
CA PHE A 281 2.23 -17.25 -9.89
C PHE A 281 3.37 -18.19 -9.50
N ARG A 282 3.07 -19.35 -8.89
CA ARG A 282 4.08 -20.38 -8.62
C ARG A 282 4.30 -21.29 -9.82
N GLU A 283 5.47 -21.91 -9.84
CA GLU A 283 5.70 -23.15 -10.58
C GLU A 283 5.35 -24.33 -9.67
N PRO A 284 4.43 -25.25 -10.07
CA PRO A 284 3.95 -26.32 -9.19
C PRO A 284 5.03 -27.17 -8.52
N ARG A 285 6.19 -27.37 -9.19
CA ARG A 285 7.28 -28.21 -8.68
C ARG A 285 8.39 -27.43 -7.96
N ALA A 286 8.69 -26.21 -8.40
CA ALA A 286 9.82 -25.43 -7.90
C ALA A 286 9.41 -24.34 -6.89
N GLY A 287 8.12 -24.05 -6.77
CA GLY A 287 7.61 -22.91 -6.03
C GLY A 287 7.90 -21.62 -6.80
N TYR A 288 9.08 -21.03 -6.60
CA TYR A 288 9.44 -19.79 -7.29
C TYR A 288 9.67 -20.00 -8.78
N THR A 289 9.19 -19.06 -9.58
CA THR A 289 9.51 -18.93 -11.00
C THR A 289 9.51 -17.47 -11.41
N ALA A 290 10.41 -17.11 -12.32
CA ALA A 290 10.40 -15.81 -12.98
C ALA A 290 9.37 -15.72 -14.12
N TYR A 291 8.77 -16.86 -14.49
CA TYR A 291 7.95 -17.02 -15.67
C TYR A 291 6.51 -17.40 -15.35
N PHE A 292 5.60 -16.87 -16.16
CA PHE A 292 4.19 -17.21 -16.17
C PHE A 292 3.84 -17.96 -17.44
N ARG A 293 2.98 -18.98 -17.32
CA ARG A 293 2.46 -19.71 -18.47
C ARG A 293 1.04 -19.29 -18.76
N GLU A 294 0.80 -18.82 -19.99
CA GLU A 294 -0.53 -18.56 -20.53
C GLU A 294 -0.71 -19.39 -21.79
N GLY A 295 -1.42 -20.52 -21.66
CA GLY A 295 -1.50 -21.52 -22.72
C GLY A 295 -0.12 -22.05 -23.10
N ARG A 296 0.31 -21.79 -24.34
CA ARG A 296 1.63 -22.19 -24.86
C ARG A 296 2.72 -21.14 -24.66
N GLN A 297 2.34 -19.92 -24.24
CA GLN A 297 3.30 -18.84 -24.05
C GLN A 297 3.96 -18.94 -22.68
N VAL A 298 5.27 -18.69 -22.66
CA VAL A 298 6.07 -18.57 -21.43
C VAL A 298 6.56 -17.12 -21.39
N ILE A 299 6.13 -16.38 -20.37
CA ILE A 299 6.29 -14.94 -20.28
C ILE A 299 7.14 -14.63 -19.05
N LEU A 300 8.22 -13.87 -19.21
CA LEU A 300 8.97 -13.36 -18.07
C LEU A 300 8.12 -12.32 -17.34
N ILE A 301 7.82 -12.55 -16.07
CA ILE A 301 6.93 -11.70 -15.25
C ILE A 301 7.60 -11.14 -13.99
N ARG A 302 8.78 -11.63 -13.63
CA ARG A 302 9.55 -11.12 -12.48
C ARG A 302 10.68 -10.21 -12.94
N GLU A 303 11.01 -9.26 -12.08
CA GLU A 303 12.28 -8.54 -12.11
C GLU A 303 13.42 -9.43 -11.62
N GLY A 304 14.66 -9.00 -11.85
CA GLY A 304 15.86 -9.76 -11.49
C GLY A 304 16.10 -9.92 -9.97
N ASP A 305 15.35 -9.20 -9.13
CA ASP A 305 15.49 -9.24 -7.67
C ASP A 305 14.81 -10.43 -6.98
N GLY A 306 14.07 -11.24 -7.73
CA GLY A 306 13.46 -12.46 -7.20
C GLY A 306 12.14 -12.24 -6.45
N LEU A 307 11.55 -11.05 -6.48
CA LEU A 307 10.30 -10.74 -5.78
C LEU A 307 9.35 -9.89 -6.63
N HIS A 308 9.81 -8.73 -7.10
CA HIS A 308 8.94 -7.78 -7.79
C HIS A 308 8.53 -8.32 -9.15
N PHE A 309 7.33 -7.94 -9.59
CA PHE A 309 6.91 -8.18 -10.95
C PHE A 309 7.51 -7.13 -11.88
N ASN A 310 7.73 -7.49 -13.14
CA ASN A 310 8.01 -6.51 -14.18
C ASN A 310 6.71 -5.91 -14.72
N ALA A 311 6.81 -5.03 -15.72
CA ALA A 311 5.66 -4.37 -16.34
C ALA A 311 4.56 -5.35 -16.80
N ILE A 312 4.94 -6.45 -17.45
CA ILE A 312 4.00 -7.47 -17.95
C ILE A 312 3.40 -8.23 -16.77
N GLY A 313 4.23 -8.61 -15.79
CA GLY A 313 3.78 -9.32 -14.60
C GLY A 313 2.75 -8.54 -13.79
N TYR A 314 2.95 -7.23 -13.55
CA TYR A 314 1.96 -6.40 -12.86
C TYR A 314 0.69 -6.20 -13.68
N THR A 315 0.79 -6.14 -15.02
CA THR A 315 -0.38 -6.10 -15.90
C THR A 315 -1.21 -7.38 -15.78
N ILE A 316 -0.55 -8.56 -15.78
CA ILE A 316 -1.22 -9.85 -15.56
C ILE A 316 -1.84 -9.89 -14.16
N LEU A 317 -1.10 -9.48 -13.13
CA LEU A 317 -1.60 -9.45 -11.75
C LEU A 317 -2.87 -8.60 -11.60
N ALA A 318 -2.86 -7.37 -12.12
CA ALA A 318 -4.03 -6.48 -12.09
C ALA A 318 -5.24 -7.12 -12.79
N ARG A 319 -5.02 -7.76 -13.93
CA ARG A 319 -6.08 -8.45 -14.69
C ARG A 319 -6.66 -9.64 -13.93
N GLU A 320 -5.82 -10.47 -13.30
CA GLU A 320 -6.29 -11.63 -12.53
C GLU A 320 -7.06 -11.20 -11.27
N ILE A 321 -6.62 -10.12 -10.60
CA ILE A 321 -7.37 -9.50 -9.49
C ILE A 321 -8.71 -8.95 -9.98
N ALA A 322 -8.75 -8.28 -11.14
CA ALA A 322 -10.00 -7.78 -11.69
C ALA A 322 -10.99 -8.91 -12.03
N LYS A 323 -10.50 -10.06 -12.54
CA LYS A 323 -11.32 -11.26 -12.76
C LYS A 323 -11.92 -11.79 -11.45
N LEU A 324 -11.13 -11.89 -10.39
CA LEU A 324 -11.66 -12.28 -9.08
C LEU A 324 -12.76 -11.29 -8.61
N ALA A 325 -12.55 -9.98 -8.79
CA ALA A 325 -13.58 -9.00 -8.46
C ALA A 325 -14.86 -9.11 -9.30
N VAL A 326 -14.79 -9.67 -10.53
CA VAL A 326 -16.01 -10.03 -11.30
C VAL A 326 -16.74 -11.17 -10.60
N GLU A 327 -16.01 -12.21 -10.23
CA GLU A 327 -16.54 -13.44 -9.65
C GLU A 327 -17.15 -13.21 -8.26
N GLU A 328 -16.44 -12.50 -7.38
CA GLU A 328 -16.83 -12.29 -5.99
C GLU A 328 -17.84 -11.15 -5.81
N PHE A 329 -17.71 -10.08 -6.62
CA PHE A 329 -18.41 -8.83 -6.35
C PHE A 329 -19.23 -8.28 -7.53
N GLY A 330 -19.30 -9.01 -8.64
CA GLY A 330 -20.05 -8.58 -9.82
C GLY A 330 -19.44 -7.37 -10.54
N LEU A 331 -18.13 -7.12 -10.40
CA LEU A 331 -17.44 -6.08 -11.16
C LEU A 331 -17.74 -6.23 -12.66
N SER A 332 -18.13 -5.16 -13.33
CA SER A 332 -18.43 -5.24 -14.77
C SER A 332 -17.17 -5.56 -15.59
N PRO A 333 -17.17 -6.62 -16.43
CA PRO A 333 -16.03 -6.93 -17.31
C PRO A 333 -15.72 -5.85 -18.36
N ARG A 334 -16.60 -4.85 -18.53
CA ARG A 334 -16.34 -3.69 -19.40
C ARG A 334 -15.34 -2.72 -18.79
N THR A 335 -15.03 -2.84 -17.52
CA THR A 335 -14.15 -1.91 -16.80
C THR A 335 -12.68 -2.18 -17.02
N PHE A 336 -12.30 -3.35 -17.55
CA PHE A 336 -10.91 -3.72 -17.78
C PHE A 336 -10.71 -4.53 -19.07
N ASP A 337 -9.46 -4.62 -19.51
CA ASP A 337 -9.06 -5.43 -20.65
C ASP A 337 -8.67 -6.86 -20.22
N VAL A 338 -9.22 -7.84 -20.93
CA VAL A 338 -8.99 -9.28 -20.66
C VAL A 338 -7.84 -9.87 -21.49
N ALA A 339 -7.42 -9.19 -22.55
CA ALA A 339 -6.30 -9.58 -23.40
C ALA A 339 -4.99 -8.92 -22.93
N LEU A 340 -3.86 -9.58 -23.16
CA LEU A 340 -2.52 -9.04 -22.93
C LEU A 340 -2.02 -8.20 -24.10
#